data_AF-A0A7Y8ALN7-F1
#
_entry.id   AF-A0A7Y8ALN7-F1
#
_cell.length_a   1.000
_cell.length_b   1.000
_cell.length_c   1.000
_cell.angle_alpha   90.00
_cell.angle_beta   90.00
_cell.angle_gamma   90.00
#
_symmetry.space_group_name_H-M   'P 1'
#
loop_
_entity.id
_entity.type
_entity.pdbx_description
1 polymer ?
#
loop_
_entity_poly.entity_id
_entity_poly.type
_entity_poly.pdbx_seq_one_letter_code
_entity_poly.pdbx_strand_id
1 'polypeptide(L)'
;METKHTPGPWSYWSGYNHVDKIEAQVTAEDGDIVIASYNHLIDEGEANAKLMAMSPQLLLALVDAVTIFRGLVDVMPILRERVEAYDNLIAKATA
;
A
#
# COMPACT_ATOMS: atom_id res chain seq x y z
N MET A 1 -4.84 17.53 5.83
CA MET A 1 -3.50 17.08 6.27
C MET A 1 -2.84 16.52 5.04
N GLU A 2 -1.82 17.19 4.51
CA GLU A 2 -1.09 16.69 3.35
C GLU A 2 -0.35 15.40 3.74
N THR A 3 -0.58 14.33 2.99
CA THR A 3 0.11 13.05 3.20
C THR A 3 1.52 13.15 2.65
N LYS A 4 2.53 12.68 3.39
CA LYS A 4 3.93 12.67 2.92
C LYS A 4 4.23 11.61 1.84
N HIS A 5 3.27 10.74 1.53
CA HIS A 5 3.40 9.72 0.50
C HIS A 5 2.77 10.19 -0.81
N THR A 6 3.33 9.74 -1.94
CA THR A 6 2.73 9.99 -3.26
C THR A 6 1.30 9.45 -3.28
N PRO A 7 0.29 10.29 -3.54
CA PRO A 7 -1.09 9.82 -3.63
C PRO A 7 -1.20 8.76 -4.73
N GLY A 8 -1.99 7.72 -4.47
CA GLY A 8 -2.35 6.75 -5.52
C GLY A 8 -3.22 7.38 -6.60
N PRO A 9 -3.55 6.62 -7.66
CA PRO A 9 -3.29 5.19 -7.81
C PRO A 9 -1.85 4.91 -8.30
N TRP A 10 -1.23 3.87 -7.75
CA TRP A 10 -0.01 3.30 -8.32
C TRP A 10 -0.37 2.22 -9.34
N SER A 11 0.52 1.93 -10.29
CA SER A 11 0.24 1.00 -11.39
C SER A 11 1.27 -0.13 -11.45
N TYR A 12 0.82 -1.32 -11.84
CA TYR A 12 1.67 -2.45 -12.16
C TYR A 12 1.93 -2.51 -13.66
N TRP A 13 3.18 -2.74 -14.06
CA TRP A 13 3.57 -2.88 -15.46
C TRP A 13 4.54 -4.05 -15.64
N SER A 14 4.41 -4.80 -16.72
CA SER A 14 5.37 -5.85 -17.08
C SER A 14 5.86 -5.67 -18.51
N GLY A 15 7.15 -5.97 -18.73
CA GLY A 15 7.74 -6.06 -20.06
C GLY A 15 8.29 -4.77 -20.68
N TYR A 16 8.48 -3.67 -19.93
CA TYR A 16 9.11 -2.45 -20.47
C TYR A 16 10.64 -2.55 -20.53
N ASN A 17 11.27 -3.18 -19.51
CA ASN A 17 12.71 -3.41 -19.48
C ASN A 17 13.07 -4.76 -20.11
N HIS A 18 14.12 -4.75 -20.95
CA HIS A 18 14.63 -5.92 -21.67
C HIS A 18 15.39 -6.89 -20.76
N VAL A 19 15.84 -6.42 -19.59
CA VAL A 19 16.56 -7.20 -18.57
C VAL A 19 15.61 -7.69 -17.49
N ASP A 20 14.79 -6.80 -16.94
CA ASP A 20 13.83 -7.10 -15.87
C ASP A 20 12.40 -7.06 -16.42
N LYS A 21 11.70 -8.19 -16.39
CA LYS A 21 10.36 -8.30 -17.01
C LYS A 21 9.22 -7.83 -16.10
N ILE A 22 9.49 -7.48 -14.84
CA ILE A 22 8.49 -7.22 -13.80
C ILE A 22 8.83 -5.94 -13.05
N GLU A 23 7.95 -4.94 -13.09
CA GLU A 23 8.12 -3.67 -12.38
C GLU A 23 6.81 -3.22 -11.72
N ALA A 24 6.89 -2.65 -10.53
CA ALA A 24 5.80 -1.82 -9.99
C ALA A 24 6.20 -0.35 -10.15
N GLN A 25 5.33 0.46 -10.75
CA GLN A 25 5.61 1.88 -10.98
C GLN A 25 4.60 2.76 -10.26
N VAL A 26 5.11 3.73 -9.52
CA VAL A 26 4.35 4.85 -8.98
C VAL A 26 4.52 6.01 -9.93
N THR A 27 3.47 6.43 -10.61
CA THR A 27 3.49 7.64 -11.44
C THR A 27 2.85 8.77 -10.66
N ALA A 28 3.63 9.79 -10.31
CA ALA A 28 3.08 11.04 -9.77
C ALA A 28 2.42 11.86 -10.90
N GLU A 29 1.49 12.75 -10.54
CA GLU A 29 0.77 13.59 -11.52
C GLU A 29 1.69 14.43 -12.41
N ASP A 30 2.87 14.79 -11.91
CA ASP A 30 3.89 15.59 -12.63
C ASP A 30 4.82 14.75 -13.53
N GLY A 31 4.59 13.44 -13.64
CA GLY A 31 5.37 12.53 -14.47
C GLY A 31 6.60 11.91 -13.78
N ASP A 32 6.83 12.20 -12.49
CA ASP A 32 7.84 11.51 -11.70
C ASP A 32 7.45 10.04 -11.48
N ILE A 33 8.43 9.15 -11.62
CA ILE A 33 8.21 7.70 -11.51
C ILE A 33 9.08 7.10 -10.40
N VAL A 34 8.48 6.40 -9.44
CA VAL A 34 9.19 5.46 -8.56
C VAL A 34 9.01 4.05 -9.12
N ILE A 35 10.11 3.40 -9.50
CA ILE A 35 10.10 2.04 -10.05
C ILE A 35 10.68 1.09 -9.00
N ALA A 36 9.92 0.06 -8.64
CA ALA A 36 10.44 -1.11 -7.97
C ALA A 36 10.59 -2.23 -9.01
N SER A 37 11.84 -2.47 -9.44
CA SER A 37 12.18 -3.55 -10.36
C SER A 37 12.37 -4.85 -9.61
N TYR A 38 11.83 -5.94 -10.17
CA TYR A 38 12.00 -7.29 -9.67
C TYR A 38 12.77 -8.12 -10.67
N ASN A 39 13.86 -8.73 -10.19
CA ASN A 39 14.54 -9.74 -10.97
C ASN A 39 13.71 -11.03 -11.00
N HIS A 40 14.03 -11.88 -11.98
CA HIS A 40 13.41 -13.19 -12.17
C HIS A 40 13.94 -14.26 -11.19
N LEU A 41 14.59 -13.84 -10.10
CA LEU A 41 15.12 -14.75 -9.07
C LEU A 41 14.13 -14.98 -7.92
N ILE A 42 13.01 -14.24 -7.91
CA ILE A 42 11.93 -14.37 -6.94
C ILE A 42 10.68 -14.83 -7.69
N ASP A 43 10.24 -16.05 -7.43
CA ASP A 43 9.07 -16.65 -8.10
C ASP A 43 7.80 -15.82 -7.87
N GLU A 44 7.66 -15.18 -6.70
CA GLU A 44 6.53 -14.32 -6.34
C GLU A 44 6.69 -12.85 -6.78
N GLY A 45 7.71 -12.51 -7.56
CA GLY A 45 8.05 -11.12 -7.91
C GLY A 45 6.86 -10.33 -8.51
N GLU A 46 6.10 -10.94 -9.41
CA GLU A 46 4.90 -10.33 -10.00
C GLU A 46 3.79 -10.10 -8.96
N ALA A 47 3.56 -11.04 -8.06
CA ALA A 47 2.55 -10.91 -7.02
C ALA A 47 2.92 -9.78 -6.04
N ASN A 48 4.20 -9.71 -5.66
CA ASN A 48 4.73 -8.64 -4.81
C ASN A 48 4.59 -7.27 -5.49
N ALA A 49 4.89 -7.17 -6.79
CA ALA A 49 4.74 -5.95 -7.56
C ALA A 49 3.28 -5.45 -7.56
N LYS A 50 2.33 -6.36 -7.81
CA LYS A 50 0.89 -6.05 -7.75
C LYS A 50 0.45 -5.62 -6.36
N LEU A 51 0.93 -6.29 -5.31
CA LEU A 51 0.61 -5.93 -3.92
C LEU A 51 1.08 -4.52 -3.59
N MET A 52 2.30 -4.17 -3.99
CA MET A 52 2.82 -2.81 -3.77
C MET A 52 2.02 -1.76 -4.54
N ALA A 53 1.66 -2.02 -5.80
CA ALA A 53 0.83 -1.11 -6.59
C ALA A 53 -0.55 -0.84 -5.94
N MET A 54 -1.05 -1.79 -5.13
CA MET A 54 -2.29 -1.63 -4.37
C MET A 54 -2.10 -0.96 -3.00
N SER A 55 -0.87 -0.64 -2.58
CA SER A 55 -0.58 -0.07 -1.25
C SER A 55 -1.43 1.15 -0.89
N PRO A 56 -1.63 2.15 -1.78
CA PRO A 56 -2.48 3.29 -1.45
C PRO A 56 -3.93 2.89 -1.13
N GLN A 57 -4.52 2.01 -1.93
CA GLN A 57 -5.89 1.53 -1.74
C GLN A 57 -6.01 0.64 -0.49
N LEU A 58 -4.98 -0.17 -0.21
CA LEU A 58 -4.92 -0.98 1.01
C LEU A 58 -4.80 -0.12 2.27
N LEU A 59 -4.03 0.97 2.22
CA LEU A 59 -3.94 1.94 3.32
C LEU A 59 -5.29 2.63 3.55
N LEU A 60 -5.97 3.07 2.49
CA LEU A 60 -7.32 3.64 2.60
C LEU A 60 -8.32 2.64 3.22
N ALA A 61 -8.31 1.39 2.74
CA ALA A 61 -9.17 0.34 3.30
C ALA A 61 -8.88 0.08 4.79
N LEU A 62 -7.61 0.14 5.20
CA LEU A 62 -7.22 -0.01 6.61
C LEU A 62 -7.72 1.18 7.46
N VAL A 63 -7.59 2.41 6.95
CA VAL A 63 -8.10 3.62 7.63
C VAL A 63 -9.62 3.53 7.81
N ASP A 64 -10.35 3.10 6.78
CA ASP A 64 -11.80 2.89 6.85
C ASP A 64 -12.16 1.81 7.89
N ALA A 65 -11.46 0.67 7.87
CA ALA A 65 -11.67 -0.41 8.82
C ALA A 65 -11.46 0.05 10.28
N VAL A 66 -10.39 0.79 10.55
CA VAL A 66 -10.11 1.35 11.89
C VAL A 66 -11.20 2.33 12.31
N THR A 67 -11.66 3.18 11.40
CA THR A 67 -12.73 4.15 11.67
C THR A 67 -14.02 3.45 12.08
N ILE A 68 -14.41 2.41 11.36
CA ILE A 68 -15.57 1.58 11.70
C ILE A 68 -15.36 0.88 13.05
N PHE A 69 -14.20 0.26 13.27
CA PHE A 69 -13.92 -0.48 14.50
C PHE A 69 -13.93 0.40 15.73
N ARG A 70 -13.40 1.63 15.65
CA ARG A 70 -13.48 2.62 16.74
C ARG A 70 -14.92 2.88 17.18
N GLY A 71 -15.84 2.99 16.22
CA GLY A 71 -17.27 3.17 16.51
C GLY A 71 -17.94 1.93 17.15
N LEU A 72 -17.28 0.77 17.10
CA LEU A 72 -17.79 -0.50 17.62
C LEU A 72 -17.09 -0.97 18.92
N VAL A 73 -16.02 -0.30 19.37
CA VAL A 73 -15.23 -0.76 20.53
C VAL A 73 -16.07 -0.92 21.80
N ASP A 74 -17.05 -0.04 22.03
CA ASP A 74 -17.90 -0.10 23.23
C ASP A 74 -18.87 -1.29 23.21
N VAL A 75 -19.24 -1.77 22.02
CA VAL A 75 -20.12 -2.93 21.83
C VAL A 75 -19.32 -4.22 21.73
N MET A 76 -18.11 -4.15 21.16
CA MET A 76 -17.21 -5.28 20.95
C MET A 76 -15.82 -4.95 21.50
N PRO A 77 -15.60 -5.08 22.82
CA PRO A 77 -14.33 -4.69 23.45
C PRO A 77 -13.09 -5.40 22.89
N ILE A 78 -13.26 -6.58 22.29
CA ILE A 78 -12.21 -7.34 21.60
C ILE A 78 -11.58 -6.57 20.42
N LEU A 79 -12.25 -5.54 19.89
CA LEU A 79 -11.72 -4.70 18.83
C LEU A 79 -10.67 -3.69 19.31
N ARG A 80 -10.57 -3.42 20.61
CA ARG A 80 -9.65 -2.40 21.16
C ARG A 80 -8.20 -2.66 20.77
N GLU A 81 -7.73 -3.89 20.99
CA GLU A 81 -6.36 -4.28 20.64
C GLU A 81 -6.11 -4.20 19.13
N ARG A 82 -7.13 -4.53 18.30
CA ARG A 82 -7.03 -4.41 16.84
C ARG A 82 -6.93 -2.96 16.37
N VAL A 83 -7.73 -2.07 16.95
CA VAL A 83 -7.68 -0.63 16.67
C VAL A 83 -6.29 -0.09 17.00
N GLU A 84 -5.76 -0.40 18.18
CA GLU A 84 -4.40 0.02 18.57
C GLU A 84 -3.32 -0.53 17.62
N ALA A 85 -3.41 -1.81 17.24
CA ALA A 85 -2.48 -2.43 16.30
C ALA A 85 -2.54 -1.76 14.92
N TYR A 86 -3.75 -1.48 14.40
CA TYR A 86 -3.92 -0.89 13.08
C TYR A 86 -3.55 0.59 13.05
N ASP A 87 -3.81 1.34 14.12
CA ASP A 87 -3.35 2.72 14.27
C ASP A 87 -1.82 2.80 14.21
N ASN A 88 -1.13 1.87 14.87
CA ASN A 88 0.33 1.77 14.80
C ASN A 88 0.82 1.45 13.38
N LEU A 89 0.10 0.61 12.63
CA LEU A 89 0.44 0.30 11.23
C LEU A 89 0.24 1.51 10.31
N ILE A 90 -0.90 2.20 10.44
CA ILE A 90 -1.19 3.42 9.69
C ILE A 90 -0.11 4.47 9.99
N ALA A 91 0.20 4.72 11.26
CA ALA A 91 1.23 5.67 11.65
C ALA A 91 2.59 5.35 11.03
N LYS A 92 3.01 4.07 11.02
CA LYS A 92 4.26 3.64 10.37
C LYS A 92 4.24 3.83 8.84
N ALA A 93 3.09 3.64 8.20
CA ALA A 93 2.95 3.78 6.75
C ALA A 93 2.89 5.25 6.29
N THR A 94 2.51 6.18 7.19
CA THR A 94 2.30 7.60 6.85
C THR A 94 3.32 8.58 7.45
N ALA A 95 4.26 8.11 8.29
CA ALA A 95 5.25 8.94 8.98
C ALA A 95 6.33 9.53 8.06
#